data_AF-A0A448S3H3-F1
#
_entry.id   AF-A0A448S3H3-F1
#
_cell.length_a   1.000
_cell.length_b   1.000
_cell.length_c   1.000
_cell.angle_alpha   90.00
_cell.angle_beta   90.00
_cell.angle_gamma   90.00
#
_symmetry.space_group_name_H-M   'P 1'
#
loop_
_entity.id
_entity.type
_entity.pdbx_description
1 polymer ?
#
loop_
_entity_poly.entity_id
_entity_poly.type
_entity_poly.pdbx_seq_one_letter_code
_entity_poly.pdbx_strand_id
1 'polypeptide(L)'
;MMKYCALAVLVFLLTGCPGPADRAVPRIPATVVVKDNSICPLSPMRAGEQITALQIYSDAGDKLIKLLDDAPVYAPQDGCLPLFGYAFIPGKNYVVAYDVAALNQAESHLIVAEFSVSSDLSGKISVGD
;
A
#
# COMPACT_ATOMS: atom_id res chain seq x y z
N MET A 1 -22.50 -27.93 34.62
CA MET A 1 -22.34 -27.87 33.14
C MET A 1 -22.97 -26.63 32.50
N MET A 2 -24.00 -26.01 33.09
CA MET A 2 -24.74 -24.85 32.55
C MET A 2 -23.97 -23.50 32.50
N LYS A 3 -22.86 -23.37 33.22
CA LYS A 3 -22.19 -22.07 33.46
C LYS A 3 -21.23 -21.65 32.34
N TYR A 4 -20.75 -22.61 31.55
CA TYR A 4 -19.81 -22.37 30.46
C TYR A 4 -20.52 -22.00 29.13
N CYS A 5 -21.78 -22.37 28.95
CA CYS A 5 -22.55 -22.01 27.74
C CYS A 5 -22.87 -20.51 27.67
N ALA A 6 -23.15 -19.86 28.81
CA ALA A 6 -23.46 -18.43 28.84
C ALA A 6 -22.23 -17.56 28.48
N LEU A 7 -21.03 -18.02 28.86
CA LEU A 7 -19.79 -17.31 28.54
C LEU A 7 -19.44 -17.37 27.06
N ALA A 8 -19.73 -18.50 26.39
CA ALA A 8 -19.47 -18.68 24.96
C ALA A 8 -20.31 -17.73 24.08
N VAL A 9 -21.58 -17.49 24.43
CA VAL A 9 -22.48 -16.60 23.68
C VAL A 9 -22.04 -15.13 23.78
N LEU A 10 -21.52 -14.70 24.94
CA LEU A 10 -21.06 -13.33 25.14
C LEU A 10 -19.80 -13.01 24.33
N VAL A 11 -18.91 -13.99 24.11
CA VAL A 11 -17.70 -13.82 23.31
C VAL A 11 -18.03 -13.58 21.83
N PHE A 12 -19.06 -14.23 21.28
CA PHE A 12 -19.49 -14.00 19.89
C PHE A 12 -20.13 -12.63 19.66
N LEU A 13 -20.73 -12.01 20.69
CA LEU A 13 -21.29 -10.66 20.59
C LEU A 13 -20.24 -9.55 20.67
N LEU A 14 -19.05 -9.86 21.22
CA LEU A 14 -17.94 -8.92 21.33
C LEU A 14 -17.04 -8.92 20.08
N THR A 15 -17.14 -9.94 19.22
CA THR A 15 -16.47 -9.94 17.91
C THR A 15 -17.38 -9.22 16.90
N GLY A 16 -17.27 -7.90 16.82
CA GLY A 16 -17.92 -7.13 15.76
C GLY A 16 -17.35 -7.57 14.40
N CYS A 17 -18.13 -8.32 13.62
CA CYS A 17 -17.81 -8.55 12.22
C CYS A 17 -18.08 -7.25 11.44
N PRO A 18 -17.21 -6.88 10.48
CA PRO A 18 -17.49 -5.75 9.62
C PRO A 18 -18.85 -5.93 8.96
N GLY A 19 -19.72 -4.94 9.11
CA GLY A 19 -21.07 -4.97 8.59
C GLY A 19 -21.09 -4.80 7.07
N PRO A 20 -22.20 -5.12 6.38
CA PRO A 20 -22.34 -4.87 4.94
C PRO A 20 -22.18 -3.39 4.54
N ALA A 21 -22.28 -2.47 5.51
CA ALA A 21 -22.06 -1.04 5.32
C ALA A 21 -20.60 -0.60 5.53
N ASP A 22 -19.73 -1.48 6.03
CA ASP A 22 -18.31 -1.19 6.20
C ASP A 22 -17.61 -1.34 4.85
N ARG A 23 -17.40 -0.21 4.18
CA ARG A 23 -16.73 -0.18 2.87
C ARG A 23 -15.25 -0.43 3.05
N ALA A 24 -14.82 -1.67 2.86
CA ALA A 24 -13.42 -1.97 2.63
C ALA A 24 -13.00 -1.40 1.27
N VAL A 25 -12.04 -0.48 1.29
CA VAL A 25 -11.46 0.08 0.06
C VAL A 25 -10.70 -1.04 -0.67
N PRO A 26 -10.97 -1.30 -1.96
CA PRO A 26 -10.25 -2.32 -2.72
C PRO A 26 -8.75 -2.08 -2.72
N ARG A 27 -7.96 -3.17 -2.69
CA ARG A 27 -6.50 -3.12 -2.76
C ARG A 27 -6.04 -3.77 -4.05
N ILE A 28 -5.30 -3.02 -4.87
CA ILE A 28 -4.73 -3.47 -6.13
C ILE A 28 -3.22 -3.64 -5.91
N PRO A 29 -2.66 -4.84 -6.12
CA PRO A 29 -1.23 -5.03 -6.00
C PRO A 29 -0.48 -4.34 -7.14
N ALA A 30 0.65 -3.72 -6.84
CA ALA A 30 1.59 -3.17 -7.81
C ALA A 30 2.88 -3.99 -7.83
N THR A 31 3.28 -4.42 -9.03
CA THR A 31 4.57 -5.05 -9.25
C THR A 31 5.69 -4.03 -9.07
N VAL A 32 6.78 -4.43 -8.41
CA VAL A 32 7.95 -3.57 -8.21
C VAL A 32 9.10 -4.05 -9.09
N VAL A 33 9.72 -3.12 -9.80
CA VAL A 33 10.93 -3.37 -10.60
C VAL A 33 12.04 -2.42 -10.18
N VAL A 34 13.28 -2.76 -10.54
CA VAL A 34 14.41 -1.84 -10.43
C VAL A 34 14.65 -1.21 -11.81
N LYS A 35 14.59 0.11 -11.89
CA LYS A 35 14.89 0.89 -13.09
C LYS A 35 15.97 1.91 -12.76
N ASP A 36 17.05 1.94 -13.54
CA ASP A 36 18.17 2.86 -13.32
C ASP A 36 18.70 2.83 -11.87
N ASN A 37 18.84 1.62 -11.33
CA ASN A 37 19.24 1.35 -9.94
C ASN A 37 18.34 2.01 -8.87
N SER A 38 17.07 2.25 -9.21
CA SER A 38 16.07 2.84 -8.31
C SER A 38 14.81 1.98 -8.28
N ILE A 39 14.11 1.98 -7.14
CA ILE A 39 12.85 1.28 -6.96
C ILE A 39 11.77 1.94 -7.83
N CYS A 40 11.02 1.14 -8.57
CA CYS A 40 9.95 1.60 -9.45
C CYS A 40 8.73 0.68 -9.28
N PRO A 41 7.76 1.05 -8.42
CA PRO A 41 6.46 0.41 -8.38
C PRO A 41 5.71 0.76 -9.67
N LEU A 42 5.31 -0.24 -10.44
CA LEU A 42 4.59 -0.03 -11.69
C LEU A 42 3.16 0.45 -11.41
N SER A 43 2.70 1.40 -12.19
CA SER A 43 1.37 2.02 -12.07
C SER A 43 0.30 1.18 -12.76
N PRO A 44 -0.64 0.55 -12.00
CA PRO A 44 -1.88 0.01 -12.57
C PRO A 44 -2.96 1.09 -12.78
N MET A 45 -2.63 2.38 -12.60
CA MET A 45 -3.61 3.47 -12.65
C MET A 45 -4.28 3.57 -14.02
N ARG A 46 -5.57 3.90 -14.00
CA ARG A 46 -6.38 4.19 -15.18
C ARG A 46 -6.34 5.69 -15.50
N ALA A 47 -6.67 6.03 -16.74
CA ALA A 47 -6.76 7.41 -17.17
C ALA A 47 -7.77 8.21 -16.32
N GLY A 48 -7.34 9.36 -15.81
CA GLY A 48 -8.16 10.26 -14.99
C GLY A 48 -8.14 9.97 -13.49
N GLU A 49 -7.51 8.88 -13.05
CA GLU A 49 -7.28 8.60 -11.63
C GLU A 49 -6.17 9.48 -11.06
N GLN A 50 -6.28 9.78 -9.77
CA GLN A 50 -5.41 10.71 -9.06
C GLN A 50 -4.89 10.09 -7.78
N ILE A 51 -3.59 10.23 -7.53
CA ILE A 51 -3.00 9.87 -6.25
C ILE A 51 -3.23 11.03 -5.28
N THR A 52 -3.90 10.74 -4.17
CA THR A 52 -4.24 11.71 -3.11
C THR A 52 -3.39 11.52 -1.86
N ALA A 53 -2.80 10.34 -1.65
CA ALA A 53 -1.79 10.15 -0.61
C ALA A 53 -0.80 9.02 -0.95
N LEU A 54 0.36 9.08 -0.31
CA LEU A 54 1.38 8.03 -0.29
C LEU A 54 1.72 7.68 1.15
N GLN A 55 1.84 6.40 1.43
CA GLN A 55 2.32 5.87 2.69
C GLN A 55 3.42 4.83 2.42
N ILE A 56 4.55 4.96 3.11
CA ILE A 56 5.66 4.00 3.06
C ILE A 56 5.95 3.56 4.48
N TYR A 57 6.00 2.26 4.70
CA TYR A 57 6.37 1.63 5.96
C TYR A 57 7.49 0.62 5.74
N SER A 58 8.37 0.46 6.72
CA SER A 58 9.30 -0.68 6.79
C SER A 58 9.04 -1.54 8.01
N ASP A 59 9.50 -2.79 7.95
CA ASP A 59 9.54 -3.72 9.08
C ASP A 59 10.47 -3.25 10.23
N ALA A 60 11.44 -2.38 9.91
CA ALA A 60 12.30 -1.71 10.88
C ALA A 60 11.65 -0.49 11.55
N GLY A 61 10.41 -0.14 11.19
CA GLY A 61 9.67 0.98 11.77
C GLY A 61 9.87 2.33 11.07
N ASP A 62 10.54 2.37 9.91
CA ASP A 62 10.61 3.59 9.10
C ASP A 62 9.23 3.91 8.55
N LYS A 63 8.87 5.20 8.54
CA LYS A 63 7.58 5.67 8.05
C LYS A 63 7.69 6.97 7.28
N LEU A 64 7.04 7.03 6.12
CA LEU A 64 6.71 8.27 5.43
C LEU A 64 5.21 8.29 5.13
N ILE A 65 4.54 9.41 5.42
CA ILE A 65 3.18 9.66 4.97
C ILE A 65 3.17 11.03 4.28
N LYS A 66 2.64 11.09 3.07
CA LYS A 66 2.41 12.31 2.30
C LYS A 66 0.95 12.39 1.87
N LEU A 67 0.29 13.48 2.23
CA LEU A 67 -1.02 13.85 1.69
C LEU A 67 -0.79 14.79 0.49
N LEU A 68 -1.58 14.62 -0.55
CA LEU A 68 -1.47 15.30 -1.85
C LEU A 68 -2.82 15.92 -2.25
N ASP A 69 -3.78 16.05 -1.33
CA ASP A 69 -5.15 16.49 -1.63
C ASP A 69 -5.21 17.86 -2.34
N ASP A 70 -4.30 18.77 -2.01
CA ASP A 70 -4.21 20.11 -2.64
C ASP A 70 -3.46 20.09 -3.99
N ALA A 71 -2.73 19.01 -4.30
CA ALA A 71 -1.90 18.87 -5.50
C ALA A 71 -1.88 17.40 -5.96
N PRO A 72 -3.02 16.87 -6.45
CA PRO A 72 -3.14 15.48 -6.85
C PRO A 72 -2.15 15.15 -7.97
N VAL A 73 -1.54 13.95 -7.87
CA VAL A 73 -0.52 13.51 -8.82
C VAL A 73 -1.10 12.45 -9.74
N TYR A 74 -0.83 12.60 -11.04
CA TYR A 74 -1.17 11.64 -12.06
C TYR A 74 0.07 10.83 -12.42
N ALA A 75 -0.07 9.51 -12.57
CA ALA A 75 0.98 8.65 -13.10
C ALA A 75 0.49 7.97 -14.39
N PRO A 76 1.32 7.89 -15.44
CA PRO A 76 0.97 7.13 -16.63
C PRO A 76 0.83 5.64 -16.28
N GLN A 77 -0.06 4.95 -16.99
CA GLN A 77 -0.16 3.49 -16.92
C GLN A 77 1.20 2.88 -17.27
N ASP A 78 1.61 1.85 -16.53
CA ASP A 78 2.90 1.14 -16.66
C ASP A 78 4.16 2.01 -16.39
N GLY A 79 3.98 3.26 -15.95
CA GLY A 79 5.08 4.10 -15.45
C GLY A 79 5.41 3.82 -13.98
N CYS A 80 6.48 4.42 -13.47
CA CYS A 80 6.80 4.35 -12.04
C CYS A 80 5.86 5.27 -11.25
N LEU A 81 5.24 4.74 -10.20
CA LEU A 81 4.53 5.54 -9.22
C LEU A 81 5.52 6.42 -8.43
N PRO A 82 5.10 7.64 -8.04
CA PRO A 82 5.97 8.60 -7.41
C PRO A 82 6.34 8.22 -5.98
N LEU A 83 7.64 8.09 -5.71
CA LEU A 83 8.18 7.79 -4.38
C LEU A 83 8.66 9.04 -3.61
N PHE A 84 8.51 10.22 -4.22
CA PHE A 84 8.88 11.54 -3.66
C PHE A 84 10.27 11.59 -3.01
N GLY A 85 11.24 10.93 -3.62
CA GLY A 85 12.63 10.93 -3.17
C GLY A 85 12.90 10.06 -1.94
N TYR A 86 11.97 9.18 -1.54
CA TYR A 86 12.22 8.23 -0.45
C TYR A 86 13.39 7.31 -0.82
N ALA A 87 14.38 7.23 0.07
CA ALA A 87 15.55 6.39 -0.09
C ALA A 87 15.33 5.04 0.60
N PHE A 88 15.18 3.99 -0.20
CA PHE A 88 15.03 2.63 0.31
C PHE A 88 16.38 2.07 0.77
N ILE A 89 16.38 1.44 1.95
CA ILE A 89 17.58 0.89 2.57
C ILE A 89 17.60 -0.63 2.32
N PRO A 90 18.67 -1.19 1.73
CA PRO A 90 18.83 -2.62 1.57
C PRO A 90 18.75 -3.38 2.90
N GLY A 91 18.24 -4.61 2.85
CA GLY A 91 18.03 -5.49 4.01
C GLY A 91 16.72 -5.27 4.76
N LYS A 92 15.78 -4.49 4.20
CA LYS A 92 14.47 -4.19 4.81
C LYS A 92 13.32 -4.63 3.92
N ASN A 93 12.18 -4.89 4.56
CA ASN A 93 10.91 -5.14 3.90
C ASN A 93 10.07 -3.87 3.94
N TYR A 94 9.42 -3.55 2.83
CA TYR A 94 8.66 -2.34 2.66
C TYR A 94 7.23 -2.62 2.21
N VAL A 95 6.32 -1.80 2.70
CA VAL A 95 4.96 -1.67 2.19
C VAL A 95 4.77 -0.23 1.73
N VAL A 96 4.46 -0.05 0.46
CA VAL A 96 4.15 1.23 -0.15
C VAL A 96 2.68 1.20 -0.56
N ALA A 97 1.87 2.12 -0.01
CA ALA A 97 0.46 2.25 -0.34
C ALA A 97 0.17 3.63 -0.92
N TYR A 98 -0.63 3.66 -1.98
CA TYR A 98 -1.11 4.88 -2.62
C TYR A 98 -2.63 4.93 -2.48
N ASP A 99 -3.14 6.02 -1.94
CA ASP A 99 -4.56 6.33 -2.00
C ASP A 99 -4.88 6.91 -3.38
N VAL A 100 -5.79 6.26 -4.10
CA VAL A 100 -6.18 6.64 -5.46
C VAL A 100 -7.65 7.03 -5.49
N ALA A 101 -7.89 8.29 -5.85
CA ALA A 101 -9.22 8.79 -6.16
C ALA A 101 -9.55 8.55 -7.63
N ALA A 102 -10.66 7.87 -7.87
CA ALA A 102 -11.26 7.76 -9.19
C ALA A 102 -12.28 8.89 -9.43
N LEU A 103 -12.67 9.11 -10.70
CA LEU A 103 -13.71 10.07 -11.06
C LEU A 103 -15.04 9.77 -10.34
N ASN A 104 -15.33 8.49 -10.14
CA ASN A 104 -16.40 8.01 -9.28
C ASN A 104 -15.80 7.61 -7.92
N GLN A 105 -16.16 8.33 -6.84
CA GLN A 105 -15.62 8.05 -5.50
C GLN A 105 -15.91 6.62 -5.00
N ALA A 106 -16.94 5.95 -5.53
CA ALA A 106 -17.20 4.55 -5.21
C ALA A 106 -16.15 3.58 -5.77
N GLU A 107 -15.29 4.05 -6.68
CA GLU A 107 -14.23 3.28 -7.35
C GLU A 107 -12.82 3.65 -6.83
N SER A 108 -12.73 4.54 -5.84
CA SER A 108 -11.47 4.82 -5.16
C SER A 108 -10.91 3.53 -4.55
N HIS A 109 -9.60 3.38 -4.63
CA HIS A 109 -8.90 2.16 -4.24
C HIS A 109 -7.51 2.47 -3.70
N LEU A 110 -6.87 1.47 -3.11
CA LEU A 110 -5.48 1.49 -2.74
C LEU A 110 -4.66 0.76 -3.78
N ILE A 111 -3.54 1.34 -4.20
CA ILE A 111 -2.47 0.59 -4.89
C ILE A 111 -1.44 0.23 -3.83
N VAL A 112 -1.06 -1.05 -3.73
CA VAL A 112 -0.14 -1.54 -2.69
C VAL A 112 1.01 -2.30 -3.33
N ALA A 113 2.24 -1.92 -2.98
CA ALA A 113 3.46 -2.63 -3.33
C ALA A 113 4.13 -3.13 -2.05
N GLU A 114 4.35 -4.44 -1.97
CA GLU A 114 5.05 -5.10 -0.88
C GLU A 114 6.31 -5.74 -1.48
N PHE A 115 7.49 -5.44 -0.91
CA PHE A 115 8.76 -5.92 -1.45
C PHE A 115 9.89 -5.85 -0.42
N SER A 116 10.90 -6.69 -0.61
CA SER A 116 12.18 -6.61 0.08
C SER A 116 13.22 -5.92 -0.80
N VAL A 117 14.10 -5.13 -0.20
CA VAL A 117 15.22 -4.48 -0.92
C VAL A 117 16.51 -5.17 -0.55
N SER A 118 17.32 -5.50 -1.55
CA SER A 118 18.66 -6.07 -1.38
C SER A 118 19.66 -5.32 -2.24
N SER A 119 20.94 -5.43 -1.92
CA SER A 119 22.02 -4.88 -2.73
C SER A 119 23.20 -5.84 -2.77
N ASP A 120 23.89 -5.90 -3.91
CA ASP A 120 25.13 -6.65 -4.03
C ASP A 120 26.36 -5.86 -3.52
N LEU A 121 27.54 -6.48 -3.58
CA LEU A 121 28.82 -5.89 -3.15
C LEU A 121 29.22 -4.64 -3.98
N SER A 122 28.62 -4.44 -5.16
CA SER A 122 28.83 -3.28 -6.01
C SER A 122 27.83 -2.15 -5.75
N GLY A 123 26.86 -2.36 -4.85
CA GLY A 123 25.80 -1.41 -4.55
C GLY A 123 24.63 -1.44 -5.54
N LYS A 124 24.54 -2.46 -6.40
CA LYS A 124 23.43 -2.64 -7.31
C LYS A 124 22.21 -3.15 -6.54
N ILE A 125 21.07 -2.48 -6.71
CA ILE A 125 19.83 -2.79 -6.01
C ILE A 125 19.05 -3.90 -6.73
N SER A 126 18.45 -4.78 -5.96
CA SER A 126 17.47 -5.79 -6.38
C SER A 126 16.25 -5.78 -5.46
N VAL A 127 15.10 -6.17 -6.01
CA VAL A 127 13.86 -6.35 -5.25
C VAL A 127 13.46 -7.82 -5.23
N GLY A 128 12.91 -8.27 -4.11
CA GLY A 128 12.27 -9.57 -3.96
C GLY A 128 10.84 -9.43 -3.44
N ASP A 129 10.05 -10.47 -3.63
CA ASP A 129 8.69 -10.59 -3.09
C ASP A 129 8.69 -11.01 -1.61
#